data_AF-A0A256YK11-F1
#
_entry.id   AF-A0A256YK11-F1
#
_cell.length_a   1.000
_cell.length_b   1.000
_cell.length_c   1.000
_cell.angle_alpha   90.00
_cell.angle_beta   90.00
_cell.angle_gamma   90.00
#
_symmetry.space_group_name_H-M   'P 1'
#
loop_
_entity.id
_entity.type
_entity.pdbx_description
1 polymer ?
#
loop_
_entity_poly.entity_id
_entity_poly.type
_entity_poly.pdbx_seq_one_letter_code
_entity_poly.pdbx_strand_id
1 'polypeptide(L)'
;MKRRHLAPTHGSTPYLPLEDDPLLIEKIPDVFVTADLHKLAVSYSNNVALIASSCWQNRTSFQIKVGHEPEPCKVPALDLKTNSIKILDFS
;
A
#
# COMPACT_ATOMS: atom_id res chain seq x y z
N MET A 1 -2.07 -8.93 -4.69
CA MET A 1 -1.06 -10.01 -4.83
C MET A 1 -1.52 -11.21 -5.68
N LYS A 2 -2.77 -11.68 -5.61
CA LYS A 2 -3.27 -12.82 -6.43
C LYS A 2 -3.03 -12.70 -7.95
N ARG A 3 -3.13 -11.49 -8.51
CA ARG A 3 -2.93 -11.21 -9.95
C ARG A 3 -1.47 -11.03 -10.37
N ARG A 4 -0.53 -10.97 -9.40
CA ARG A 4 0.91 -10.80 -9.66
C ARG A 4 1.28 -9.58 -10.52
N HIS A 5 0.51 -8.50 -10.43
CA HIS A 5 0.76 -7.26 -11.16
C HIS A 5 0.30 -6.06 -10.32
N LEU A 6 1.03 -4.95 -10.36
CA LEU A 6 0.76 -3.75 -9.55
C LEU A 6 -0.51 -3.00 -10.00
N ALA A 7 -0.70 -2.82 -11.31
CA ALA A 7 -1.88 -2.15 -11.88
C ALA A 7 -2.38 -2.80 -13.18
N PRO A 8 -3.00 -4.00 -13.12
CA PRO A 8 -3.31 -4.79 -14.33
C PRO A 8 -4.47 -4.23 -15.18
N THR A 9 -5.24 -3.28 -14.66
CA THR A 9 -6.39 -2.72 -15.38
C THR A 9 -5.93 -1.65 -16.37
N HIS A 10 -6.14 -1.93 -17.66
CA HIS A 10 -5.83 -0.99 -18.74
C HIS A 10 -6.61 0.33 -18.59
N GLY A 11 -5.93 1.47 -18.80
CA GLY A 11 -6.51 2.81 -18.77
C GLY A 11 -6.88 3.36 -17.38
N SER A 12 -6.73 2.58 -16.30
CA SER A 12 -7.06 3.05 -14.94
C SER A 12 -5.94 3.83 -14.26
N THR A 13 -4.69 3.62 -14.67
CA THR A 13 -3.53 4.39 -14.22
C THR A 13 -2.63 4.68 -15.42
N PRO A 14 -1.89 5.79 -15.46
CA PRO A 14 -0.85 6.01 -16.46
C PRO A 14 0.22 4.93 -16.38
N TYR A 15 0.66 4.42 -17.54
CA TYR A 15 1.78 3.50 -17.67
C TYR A 15 2.50 3.75 -19.00
N LEU A 16 3.75 3.31 -19.10
CA LEU A 16 4.57 3.51 -20.29
C LEU A 16 4.46 2.31 -21.25
N PRO A 17 4.43 2.52 -22.58
CA PRO A 17 4.42 1.46 -23.57
C PRO A 17 5.84 0.90 -23.75
N LEU A 18 6.33 0.20 -22.73
CA LEU A 18 7.64 -0.45 -22.75
C LEU A 18 7.53 -1.84 -23.38
N GLU A 19 8.65 -2.35 -23.88
CA GLU A 19 8.76 -3.72 -24.40
C GLU A 19 8.56 -4.75 -23.27
N ASP A 20 9.18 -4.50 -22.12
CA ASP A 20 9.00 -5.27 -20.89
C ASP A 20 8.10 -4.53 -19.91
N ASP A 21 7.27 -5.27 -19.16
CA ASP A 21 6.35 -4.71 -18.18
C ASP A 21 6.95 -4.69 -16.76
N PRO A 22 7.41 -3.53 -16.25
CA PRO A 22 8.03 -3.44 -14.92
C PRO A 22 7.03 -3.55 -13.77
N LEU A 23 5.72 -3.53 -14.05
CA LEU A 23 4.67 -3.64 -13.04
C LEU A 23 4.31 -5.09 -12.73
N LEU A 24 4.88 -6.04 -13.47
CA LEU A 24 4.77 -7.46 -13.21
C LEU A 24 5.56 -7.85 -11.95
N ILE A 25 4.91 -8.60 -11.06
CA ILE A 25 5.52 -9.12 -9.82
C ILE A 25 5.99 -10.55 -10.08
N GLU A 26 7.17 -10.70 -10.68
CA GLU A 26 7.74 -12.00 -11.06
C GLU A 26 8.09 -12.87 -9.85
N LYS A 27 8.73 -12.29 -8.84
CA LYS A 27 9.11 -12.97 -7.60
C LYS A 27 8.11 -12.67 -6.50
N ILE A 28 7.76 -13.68 -5.70
CA ILE A 28 6.90 -13.48 -4.53
C ILE A 28 7.71 -12.69 -3.50
N PRO A 29 7.25 -11.51 -3.05
CA PRO A 29 7.94 -10.78 -1.99
C PRO A 29 7.56 -11.33 -0.62
N ASP A 30 8.42 -11.16 0.37
CA ASP A 30 8.08 -11.41 1.78
C ASP A 30 7.26 -10.26 2.38
N VAL A 31 7.47 -9.04 1.87
CA VAL A 31 6.80 -7.81 2.31
C VAL A 31 6.34 -7.02 1.08
N PHE A 32 5.07 -6.63 1.06
CA PHE A 32 4.46 -5.83 0.01
C PHE A 32 3.84 -4.57 0.63
N VAL A 33 4.37 -3.41 0.26
CA VAL A 33 3.94 -2.12 0.80
C VAL A 33 3.24 -1.30 -0.26
N THR A 34 2.10 -0.72 0.08
CA THR A 34 1.36 0.26 -0.74
C THR A 34 1.10 1.54 0.06
N ALA A 35 0.77 2.60 -0.64
CA ALA A 35 0.38 3.89 -0.06
C ALA A 35 -0.86 4.42 -0.79
N ASP A 36 -0.90 5.73 -1.06
CA ASP A 36 -1.90 6.44 -1.87
C ASP A 36 -3.29 6.60 -1.22
N LEU A 37 -3.83 5.54 -0.61
CA LEU A 37 -5.16 5.59 0.05
C LEU A 37 -5.16 6.34 1.39
N HIS A 38 -4.01 6.74 1.92
CA HIS A 38 -3.91 7.48 3.19
C HIS A 38 -4.61 6.79 4.37
N LYS A 39 -4.75 5.46 4.30
CA LYS A 39 -5.37 4.61 5.32
C LYS A 39 -4.42 3.50 5.71
N LEU A 40 -4.38 3.20 7.00
CA LEU A 40 -3.54 2.13 7.50
C LEU A 40 -4.27 0.80 7.34
N ALA A 41 -3.61 -0.18 6.74
CA ALA A 41 -4.06 -1.56 6.81
C ALA A 41 -2.86 -2.50 6.86
N VAL A 42 -2.97 -3.54 7.67
CA VAL A 42 -1.97 -4.60 7.77
C VAL A 42 -2.69 -5.93 7.69
N SER A 43 -2.18 -6.83 6.85
CA SER A 43 -2.68 -8.19 6.72
C SER A 43 -1.58 -9.12 6.25
N TYR A 44 -1.86 -10.43 6.30
CA TYR A 44 -0.96 -11.45 5.74
C TYR A 44 -1.71 -12.24 4.67
N SER A 45 -1.01 -12.57 3.59
CA SER A 45 -1.51 -13.49 2.56
C SER A 45 -0.41 -14.44 2.16
N ASN A 46 -0.60 -15.74 2.43
CA ASN A 46 0.40 -16.77 2.15
C ASN A 46 1.81 -16.40 2.67
N ASN A 47 1.90 -15.99 3.95
CA ASN A 47 3.11 -15.53 4.62
C ASN A 47 3.73 -14.21 4.12
N VAL A 48 3.11 -13.55 3.13
CA VAL A 48 3.51 -12.22 2.69
C VAL A 48 2.85 -11.16 3.55
N ALA A 49 3.65 -10.29 4.16
CA ALA A 49 3.16 -9.13 4.89
C ALA A 49 2.65 -8.09 3.90
N LEU A 50 1.36 -7.76 3.97
CA LEU A 50 0.73 -6.73 3.15
C LEU A 50 0.48 -5.49 4.02
N ILE A 51 1.13 -4.39 3.67
CA ILE A 51 1.10 -3.14 4.44
C ILE A 51 0.60 -2.02 3.54
N ALA A 52 -0.54 -1.42 3.86
CA ALA A 52 -0.93 -0.12 3.34
C ALA A 52 -0.55 0.93 4.38
N SER A 53 0.37 1.84 4.02
CA SER A 53 0.81 2.89 4.92
C SER A 53 -0.25 3.99 5.05
N SER A 54 -0.33 4.55 6.26
CA SER A 54 -0.99 5.82 6.59
C SER A 54 -0.40 7.00 5.79
N CYS A 55 -0.77 8.22 6.16
CA CYS A 55 -0.22 9.47 5.65
C CYS A 55 0.26 10.39 6.78
N TRP A 56 0.94 11.47 6.41
CA TRP A 56 1.23 12.60 7.30
C TRP A 56 0.42 13.85 6.92
N GLN A 57 -0.58 13.68 6.07
CA GLN A 57 -1.43 14.75 5.57
C GLN A 57 -2.79 14.72 6.28
N ASN A 58 -3.19 15.85 6.87
CA ASN A 58 -4.54 16.03 7.37
C ASN A 58 -5.56 16.06 6.21
N ARG A 59 -6.83 15.79 6.51
CA ARG A 59 -7.91 15.73 5.53
C ARG A 59 -8.01 17.01 4.72
N THR A 60 -7.88 16.88 3.40
CA THR A 60 -7.92 18.01 2.46
C THR A 60 -9.36 18.33 2.01
N SER A 61 -9.56 19.53 1.46
CA SER A 61 -10.86 19.92 0.90
C SER A 61 -11.30 19.01 -0.26
N PHE A 62 -10.37 18.49 -1.05
CA PHE A 62 -10.67 17.51 -2.09
C PHE A 62 -11.12 16.17 -1.47
N GLN A 63 -10.41 15.67 -0.47
CA GLN A 63 -10.79 14.43 0.24
C GLN A 63 -12.17 14.55 0.90
N ILE A 64 -12.53 15.71 1.44
CA ILE A 64 -13.90 15.97 1.93
C ILE A 64 -14.92 15.83 0.78
N LYS A 65 -14.67 16.46 -0.37
CA LYS A 65 -15.58 16.44 -1.53
C LYS A 65 -15.83 15.03 -2.06
N VAL A 66 -14.84 14.14 -2.01
CA VAL A 66 -14.97 12.74 -2.48
C VAL A 66 -15.31 11.75 -1.36
N GLY A 67 -15.66 12.23 -0.15
CA GLY A 67 -16.02 11.37 0.98
C GLY A 67 -14.86 10.55 1.55
N HIS A 68 -13.62 10.93 1.27
CA HIS A 68 -12.43 10.24 1.76
C HIS A 68 -12.07 10.67 3.18
N GLU A 69 -11.75 9.70 4.03
CA GLU A 69 -11.36 9.89 5.43
C GLU A 69 -9.97 9.28 5.65
N PRO A 70 -8.91 10.09 5.66
CA PRO A 70 -7.55 9.58 5.90
C PRO A 70 -7.34 9.26 7.38
N GLU A 71 -6.36 8.42 7.67
CA GLU A 71 -5.90 8.10 9.01
C GLU A 71 -4.45 8.54 9.18
N PRO A 72 -4.16 9.82 9.47
CA PRO A 72 -2.79 10.33 9.53
C PRO A 72 -2.02 9.83 10.77
N CYS A 73 -0.70 9.97 10.72
CA CYS A 73 0.22 9.80 11.86
C CYS A 73 0.36 8.37 12.41
N LYS A 74 0.04 7.34 11.63
CA LYS A 74 0.20 5.93 12.05
C LYS A 74 1.34 5.23 11.30
N VAL A 75 2.34 4.73 12.02
CA VAL A 75 3.54 4.10 11.41
C VAL A 75 3.53 2.58 11.67
N PRO A 76 3.45 1.73 10.63
CA PRO A 76 3.65 0.29 10.77
C PRO A 76 5.15 -0.03 10.91
N ALA A 77 5.54 -0.58 12.06
CA ALA A 77 6.88 -1.07 12.35
C ALA A 77 6.91 -2.61 12.23
N LEU A 78 7.63 -3.12 11.22
CA LEU A 78 7.80 -4.55 10.96
C LEU A 78 9.10 -5.06 11.58
N ASP A 79 9.01 -6.10 12.40
CA ASP A 79 10.16 -6.89 12.85
C ASP A 79 10.49 -7.96 11.82
N LEU A 80 11.64 -7.85 11.17
CA LEU A 80 12.09 -8.78 10.11
C LEU A 80 12.46 -10.17 10.63
N LYS A 81 12.76 -10.33 11.92
CA LYS A 81 13.09 -11.63 12.51
C LYS A 81 11.83 -12.42 12.86
N THR A 82 10.83 -11.75 13.42
CA THR A 82 9.59 -12.39 13.87
C THR A 82 8.45 -12.29 12.86
N ASN A 83 8.64 -11.48 11.81
CA ASN A 83 7.60 -11.09 10.85
C ASN A 83 6.36 -10.52 11.55
N SER A 84 6.52 -9.85 12.70
CA SER A 84 5.42 -9.24 13.45
C SER A 84 5.36 -7.73 13.19
N ILE A 85 4.15 -7.17 13.14
CA ILE A 85 3.94 -5.75 12.86
C ILE A 85 3.29 -5.07 14.06
N LYS A 86 3.86 -3.93 14.47
CA LYS A 86 3.30 -3.03 15.48
C LYS A 86 2.94 -1.71 14.85
N ILE A 87 1.84 -1.10 15.28
CA ILE A 87 1.45 0.23 14.84
C ILE A 87 1.87 1.25 15.91
N LEU A 88 2.67 2.22 15.50
CA LEU A 88 3.02 3.38 16.31
C LEU A 88 2.09 4.52 15.95
N ASP A 89 1.34 5.04 16.92
CA ASP A 89 0.37 6.12 16.70
C ASP A 89 0.92 7.45 17.25
N PHE A 90 0.96 8.46 16.40
CA PHE A 90 1.45 9.81 16.67
C PHE A 90 0.38 10.89 16.46
N SER A 91 -0.90 10.50 16.32
CA SER A 91 -2.02 11.43 16.13
C SER A 91 -2.37 12.22 17.39
#